data_AF-A0A5C8D5M7-F1
#
_entry.id   AF-A0A5C8D5M7-F1
#
_cell.length_a   1.000
_cell.length_b   1.000
_cell.length_c   1.000
_cell.angle_alpha   90.00
_cell.angle_beta   90.00
_cell.angle_gamma   90.00
#
_symmetry.space_group_name_H-M   'P 1'
#
loop_
_entity.id
_entity.type
_entity.pdbx_description
1 polymer ?
#
loop_
_entity_poly.entity_id
_entity_poly.type
_entity_poly.pdbx_seq_one_letter_code
_entity_poly.pdbx_strand_id
1 'polypeptide(L)'
;MYLCFRGGGEPTIHPNFTQLVEYILKNKDAYIYLYSNGHKNKDFFSKLFSKNNFYLNFSIHLEYANINHIKEIIQCSNNYNKYTMFSLMLNPSLKDRCLEFYEHLLNLRKQYYFGLDLALIYDDEGLGLDKRYTDEDINWFYKANKHFEEIEKYNSYKGYIPDYLQDYNTRYVFDDNESVYIPHRIAVEKDMKNFENFYCVQGVNTISINAQGYYRGTECSISPIIGNIYKENLDYFKLIQYIKCSLIRCDCRVNNYAPKYLDSLKAKKCISNYIEKILPASYLYNKICSLNKNMDKIIDSLAWWIPVKKLRDNFRSKFL
;
A
#
# COMPACT_ATOMS: atom_id res chain seq x y z
N MET A 1 -4.07 7.84 9.18
CA MET A 1 -4.22 6.57 8.41
C MET A 1 -3.92 6.84 6.94
N TYR A 2 -3.28 5.92 6.21
CA TYR A 2 -3.03 6.05 4.77
C TYR A 2 -3.96 5.11 4.00
N LEU A 3 -4.67 5.63 2.99
CA LEU A 3 -5.50 4.82 2.09
C LEU A 3 -5.00 4.98 0.66
N CYS A 4 -4.56 3.88 0.07
CA CYS A 4 -4.04 3.85 -1.28
C CYS A 4 -5.06 3.17 -2.21
N PHE A 5 -5.60 3.93 -3.17
CA PHE A 5 -6.39 3.39 -4.26
C PHE A 5 -5.44 2.99 -5.39
N ARG A 6 -5.22 1.69 -5.57
CA ARG A 6 -4.30 1.12 -6.56
C ARG A 6 -4.89 -0.15 -7.19
N GLY A 7 -4.64 -0.32 -8.50
CA GLY A 7 -4.81 -1.60 -9.20
C GLY A 7 -6.27 -2.02 -9.47
N GLY A 8 -6.44 -3.11 -10.23
CA GLY A 8 -7.75 -3.69 -10.57
C GLY A 8 -8.60 -2.91 -11.58
N GLY A 9 -8.08 -1.79 -12.10
CA GLY A 9 -8.75 -0.88 -13.02
C GLY A 9 -8.36 0.58 -12.74
N GLU A 10 -9.06 1.52 -13.36
CA GLU A 10 -8.91 2.96 -13.09
C GLU A 10 -9.90 3.40 -11.99
N PRO A 11 -9.44 3.73 -10.76
CA PRO A 11 -10.33 3.99 -9.64
C PRO A 11 -11.31 5.13 -9.88
N THR A 12 -10.91 6.14 -10.66
CA THR A 12 -11.73 7.32 -10.94
C THR A 12 -12.92 7.07 -11.86
N ILE A 13 -13.02 5.87 -12.47
CA ILE A 13 -14.19 5.47 -13.25
C ILE A 13 -15.40 5.21 -12.33
N HIS A 14 -15.18 4.80 -11.08
CA HIS A 14 -16.28 4.48 -10.17
C HIS A 14 -17.16 5.72 -9.92
N PRO A 15 -18.50 5.65 -10.13
CA PRO A 15 -19.37 6.83 -10.12
C PRO A 15 -19.38 7.57 -8.78
N ASN A 16 -19.21 6.82 -7.68
CA ASN A 16 -19.20 7.38 -6.33
C ASN A 16 -17.77 7.63 -5.79
N PHE A 17 -16.74 7.64 -6.64
CA PHE A 17 -15.35 7.81 -6.17
C PHE A 17 -15.15 9.10 -5.37
N THR A 18 -15.61 10.25 -5.90
CA THR A 18 -15.48 11.53 -5.20
C THR A 18 -16.25 11.55 -3.88
N GLN A 19 -17.45 10.97 -3.85
CA GLN A 19 -18.26 10.84 -2.63
C GLN A 19 -17.56 9.99 -1.57
N LEU A 20 -16.91 8.90 -1.99
CA LEU A 20 -16.12 8.04 -1.11
C LEU A 20 -14.94 8.81 -0.51
N VAL A 21 -14.17 9.53 -1.33
CA VAL A 21 -13.07 10.40 -0.88
C VAL A 21 -13.57 11.41 0.15
N GLU A 22 -14.69 12.09 -0.13
CA GLU A 22 -15.28 13.07 0.78
C GLU A 22 -15.76 12.45 2.08
N TYR A 23 -16.43 11.30 2.01
CA TYR A 23 -16.86 10.56 3.19
C TYR A 23 -15.66 10.20 4.08
N ILE A 24 -14.58 9.69 3.50
CA ILE A 24 -13.39 9.28 4.27
C ILE A 24 -12.74 10.47 4.94
N LEU A 25 -12.45 11.54 4.18
CA LEU A 25 -11.78 12.73 4.71
C LEU A 25 -12.63 13.49 5.73
N LYS A 26 -13.96 13.41 5.64
CA LYS A 26 -14.87 14.01 6.63
C LYS A 26 -14.92 13.22 7.95
N ASN A 27 -14.80 11.89 7.89
CA ASN A 27 -15.05 11.02 9.05
C ASN A 27 -13.77 10.44 9.68
N LYS A 28 -12.61 10.58 9.02
CA LYS A 28 -11.33 10.00 9.46
C LYS A 28 -10.20 10.96 9.19
N ASP A 29 -9.25 11.03 10.13
CA ASP A 29 -7.94 11.63 9.88
C ASP A 29 -7.11 10.69 8.99
N ALA A 30 -7.35 10.83 7.69
CA ALA A 30 -6.83 9.97 6.65
C ALA A 30 -6.13 10.78 5.56
N TYR A 31 -5.11 10.15 4.97
CA TYR A 31 -4.39 10.61 3.80
C TYR A 31 -4.76 9.67 2.66
N ILE A 32 -5.18 10.23 1.53
CA ILE A 32 -5.61 9.48 0.35
C ILE A 32 -4.56 9.58 -0.74
N TYR A 33 -4.13 8.42 -1.24
CA TYR A 33 -3.22 8.28 -2.37
C TYR A 33 -3.98 7.63 -3.50
N LEU A 34 -4.14 8.37 -4.58
CA LEU A 34 -4.72 7.86 -5.81
C LEU A 34 -3.60 7.50 -6.79
N TYR A 35 -3.59 6.26 -7.25
CA TYR A 35 -2.94 5.89 -8.51
C TYR A 35 -3.97 5.98 -9.62
N SER A 36 -3.67 6.76 -10.66
CA SER A 36 -4.58 6.95 -11.79
C SER A 36 -3.78 7.07 -13.08
N ASN A 37 -4.33 6.54 -14.17
CA ASN A 37 -3.86 6.80 -15.53
C ASN A 37 -4.29 8.19 -16.05
N GLY A 38 -5.03 8.95 -15.23
CA GLY A 38 -5.47 10.30 -15.57
C GLY A 38 -6.62 10.37 -16.55
N HIS A 39 -7.45 9.34 -16.68
CA HIS A 39 -8.62 9.34 -17.57
C HIS A 39 -9.56 10.54 -17.37
N LYS A 40 -9.62 11.12 -16.16
CA LYS A 40 -10.45 12.30 -15.86
C LYS A 40 -9.75 13.61 -16.20
N ASN A 41 -10.55 14.65 -16.45
CA ASN A 41 -10.07 15.99 -16.81
C ASN A 41 -9.59 16.81 -15.59
N LYS A 42 -9.03 18.00 -15.86
CA LYS A 42 -8.58 18.93 -14.82
C LYS A 42 -9.67 19.35 -13.82
N ASP A 43 -10.92 19.49 -14.27
CA ASP A 43 -12.02 19.93 -13.40
C ASP A 43 -12.32 18.87 -12.34
N PHE A 44 -12.28 17.59 -12.71
CA PHE A 44 -12.39 16.50 -11.75
C PHE A 44 -11.25 16.53 -10.73
N PHE A 45 -10.00 16.63 -11.19
CA PHE A 45 -8.85 16.64 -10.29
C PHE A 45 -8.78 17.89 -9.41
N SER A 46 -9.28 19.04 -9.87
CA SER A 46 -9.33 20.27 -9.08
C SER A 46 -10.13 20.09 -7.78
N LYS A 47 -11.24 19.32 -7.83
CA LYS A 47 -12.07 18.99 -6.67
C LYS A 47 -11.34 18.10 -5.66
N LEU A 48 -10.40 17.28 -6.13
CA LEU A 48 -9.59 16.42 -5.28
C LEU A 48 -8.40 17.19 -4.70
N PHE A 49 -7.72 18.00 -5.52
CA PHE A 49 -6.62 18.86 -5.09
C PHE A 49 -7.05 19.94 -4.10
N SER A 50 -8.31 20.36 -4.11
CA SER A 50 -8.85 21.26 -3.08
C SER A 50 -8.90 20.62 -1.69
N LYS A 51 -8.66 19.30 -1.55
CA LYS A 51 -8.62 18.59 -0.26
C LYS A 51 -7.18 18.54 0.26
N ASN A 52 -6.97 18.87 1.53
CA ASN A 52 -5.62 18.95 2.11
C ASN A 52 -4.86 17.61 2.08
N ASN A 53 -5.53 16.52 2.45
CA ASN A 53 -4.90 15.21 2.61
C ASN A 53 -5.03 14.30 1.37
N PHE A 54 -5.13 14.89 0.17
CA PHE A 54 -5.20 14.15 -1.08
C PHE A 54 -3.89 14.25 -1.87
N TYR A 55 -3.43 13.11 -2.38
CA TYR A 55 -2.20 12.95 -3.14
C TYR A 55 -2.44 12.10 -4.39
N LEU A 56 -1.75 12.47 -5.46
CA LEU A 56 -1.86 11.80 -6.76
C LEU A 56 -0.50 11.23 -7.19
N ASN A 57 -0.52 9.97 -7.58
CA ASN A 57 0.47 9.37 -8.47
C ASN A 57 -0.20 9.12 -9.82
N PHE A 58 0.28 9.82 -10.84
CA PHE A 58 -0.22 9.76 -12.21
C PHE A 58 0.66 8.80 -13.01
N SER A 59 0.10 7.67 -13.45
CA SER A 59 0.80 6.69 -14.27
C SER A 59 0.71 7.07 -15.76
N ILE A 60 1.85 7.39 -16.37
CA ILE A 60 1.94 7.77 -17.78
C ILE A 60 2.10 6.51 -18.63
N HIS A 61 1.00 6.06 -19.21
CA HIS A 61 0.99 4.96 -20.17
C HIS A 61 1.16 5.50 -21.59
N LEU A 62 2.36 5.31 -22.14
CA LEU A 62 2.80 5.95 -23.38
C LEU A 62 1.96 5.56 -24.60
N GLU A 63 1.18 4.48 -24.56
CA GLU A 63 0.33 4.06 -25.67
C GLU A 63 -0.75 5.13 -25.98
N TYR A 64 -1.30 5.76 -24.94
CA TYR A 64 -2.43 6.70 -25.04
C TYR A 64 -2.20 8.03 -24.32
N ALA A 65 -1.05 8.25 -23.69
CA ALA A 65 -0.76 9.48 -22.97
C ALA A 65 -0.79 10.73 -23.87
N ASN A 66 -1.37 11.81 -23.34
CA ASN A 66 -1.42 13.13 -23.97
C ASN A 66 -0.66 14.14 -23.11
N ILE A 67 0.42 14.71 -23.67
CA ILE A 67 1.30 15.64 -22.95
C ILE A 67 0.60 16.93 -22.52
N ASN A 68 -0.35 17.43 -23.31
CA ASN A 68 -1.11 18.65 -22.98
C ASN A 68 -2.02 18.40 -21.79
N HIS A 69 -2.66 17.23 -21.72
CA HIS A 69 -3.46 16.84 -20.56
C HIS A 69 -2.60 16.76 -19.29
N ILE A 70 -1.43 16.11 -19.36
CA ILE A 70 -0.49 16.02 -18.24
C ILE A 70 -0.07 17.42 -17.77
N LYS A 71 0.25 18.32 -18.71
CA LYS A 71 0.55 19.72 -18.41
C LYS A 71 -0.59 20.42 -17.67
N GLU A 72 -1.84 20.24 -18.12
CA GLU A 72 -3.01 20.81 -17.44
C GLU A 72 -3.15 20.30 -16.01
N ILE A 73 -2.89 19.00 -15.77
CA ILE A 73 -2.93 18.42 -14.42
C ILE A 73 -1.80 18.96 -13.54
N ILE A 74 -0.57 19.12 -14.06
CA ILE A 74 0.56 19.74 -13.34
C ILE A 74 0.22 21.18 -12.94
N GLN A 75 -0.30 21.96 -13.88
CA GLN A 75 -0.70 23.35 -13.62
C GLN A 75 -1.82 23.41 -12.58
N CYS A 76 -2.81 22.53 -12.71
CA CYS A 76 -3.90 22.41 -11.75
C CYS A 76 -3.38 22.09 -10.35
N SER A 77 -2.53 21.08 -10.18
CA SER A 77 -1.99 20.72 -8.87
C SER A 77 -1.16 21.85 -8.25
N ASN A 78 -0.36 22.56 -9.06
CA ASN A 78 0.45 23.69 -8.60
C ASN A 78 -0.42 24.87 -8.11
N ASN A 79 -1.56 25.13 -8.77
CA ASN A 79 -2.52 26.16 -8.32
C ASN A 79 -3.12 25.87 -6.94
N TYR A 80 -3.19 24.59 -6.54
CA TYR A 80 -3.68 24.16 -5.21
C TYR A 80 -2.56 23.91 -4.19
N ASN A 81 -1.34 24.32 -4.51
CA ASN A 81 -0.15 24.03 -3.72
C ASN A 81 0.10 22.51 -3.48
N LYS A 82 -0.09 21.65 -4.49
CA LYS A 82 -0.04 20.19 -4.35
C LYS A 82 1.12 19.54 -5.06
N TYR A 83 1.87 18.72 -4.31
CA TYR A 83 2.86 17.83 -4.89
C TYR A 83 2.23 16.58 -5.49
N THR A 84 2.46 16.36 -6.78
CA THR A 84 1.98 15.20 -7.53
C THR A 84 3.16 14.44 -8.10
N MET A 85 3.10 13.11 -8.06
CA MET A 85 4.09 12.23 -8.67
C MET A 85 3.61 11.80 -10.05
N PHE A 86 4.48 11.84 -11.05
CA PHE A 86 4.22 11.30 -12.38
C PHE A 86 5.15 10.11 -12.61
N SER A 87 4.59 8.92 -12.79
CA SER A 87 5.36 7.70 -13.05
C SER A 87 5.45 7.48 -14.56
N LEU A 88 6.66 7.56 -15.11
CA LEU A 88 6.96 7.35 -16.53
C LEU A 88 7.79 6.06 -16.66
N MET A 89 7.20 5.04 -17.29
CA MET A 89 7.87 3.77 -17.55
C MET A 89 8.61 3.82 -18.89
N LEU A 90 9.89 3.45 -18.89
CA LEU A 90 10.68 3.34 -20.11
C LEU A 90 10.27 2.08 -20.87
N ASN A 91 9.24 2.13 -21.72
CA ASN A 91 8.88 0.97 -22.55
C ASN A 91 9.86 0.85 -23.73
N PRO A 92 10.62 -0.27 -23.87
CA PRO A 92 11.57 -0.45 -24.98
C PRO A 92 10.94 -0.27 -26.36
N SER A 93 9.67 -0.66 -26.52
CA SER A 93 8.93 -0.50 -27.79
C SER A 93 8.47 0.93 -28.07
N LEU A 94 8.51 1.82 -27.09
CA LEU A 94 8.08 3.22 -27.19
C LEU A 94 9.18 4.18 -26.72
N LYS A 95 10.45 3.79 -26.89
CA LYS A 95 11.62 4.52 -26.39
C LYS A 95 11.61 5.99 -26.84
N ASP A 96 11.47 6.26 -28.13
CA ASP A 96 11.50 7.64 -28.66
C ASP A 96 10.42 8.52 -28.04
N ARG A 97 9.21 7.97 -27.88
CA ARG A 97 8.10 8.66 -27.22
C ARG A 97 8.38 8.88 -25.73
N CYS A 98 9.05 7.95 -25.06
CA CYS A 98 9.49 8.12 -23.67
C CYS A 98 10.51 9.26 -23.54
N LEU A 99 11.49 9.35 -24.45
CA LEU A 99 12.49 10.42 -24.48
C LEU A 99 11.82 11.79 -24.70
N GLU A 100 10.90 11.87 -25.66
CA GLU A 100 10.11 13.07 -25.93
C GLU A 100 9.32 13.53 -24.69
N PHE A 101 8.59 12.60 -24.05
CA PHE A 101 7.84 12.90 -22.82
C PHE A 101 8.76 13.35 -21.68
N TYR A 102 9.92 12.71 -21.51
CA TYR A 102 10.90 13.08 -20.51
C TYR A 102 11.36 14.53 -20.71
N GLU A 103 11.73 14.93 -21.93
CA GLU A 103 12.16 16.31 -22.22
C GLU A 103 11.04 17.34 -22.00
N HIS A 104 9.80 17.02 -22.36
CA HIS A 104 8.66 17.88 -22.05
C HIS A 104 8.45 18.05 -20.54
N LEU A 105 8.49 16.95 -19.78
CA LEU A 105 8.36 16.97 -18.33
C LEU A 105 9.51 17.74 -17.68
N LEU A 106 10.75 17.54 -18.14
CA LEU A 106 11.91 18.27 -17.64
C LEU A 106 11.75 19.79 -17.81
N ASN A 107 11.23 20.23 -18.97
CA ASN A 107 10.96 21.64 -19.22
C ASN A 107 9.82 22.19 -18.37
N LEU A 108 8.76 21.40 -18.13
CA LEU A 108 7.70 21.77 -17.20
C LEU A 108 8.22 21.86 -15.76
N ARG A 109 9.15 21.00 -15.36
CA ARG A 109 9.71 20.97 -14.00
C ARG A 109 10.49 22.24 -13.65
N LYS A 110 11.04 22.93 -14.66
CA LYS A 110 11.68 24.25 -14.50
C LYS A 110 10.68 25.34 -14.08
N GLN A 111 9.40 25.16 -14.37
CA GLN A 111 8.33 26.15 -14.12
C GLN A 111 7.41 25.74 -12.96
N TYR A 112 7.21 24.45 -12.76
CA TYR A 112 6.27 23.86 -11.80
C TYR A 112 6.98 22.84 -10.91
N TYR A 113 6.48 22.62 -9.71
CA TYR A 113 6.96 21.52 -8.86
C TYR A 113 6.07 20.29 -9.02
N PHE A 114 6.71 19.15 -9.22
CA PHE A 114 6.12 17.81 -9.24
C PHE A 114 7.26 16.79 -9.19
N GLY A 115 6.97 15.56 -8.83
CA GLY A 115 7.94 14.46 -8.89
C GLY A 115 7.84 13.69 -10.20
N LEU A 116 8.97 13.14 -10.65
CA LEU A 116 9.02 12.16 -11.74
C LEU A 116 9.61 10.86 -11.21
N ASP A 117 8.83 9.79 -11.34
CA ASP A 117 9.22 8.43 -11.02
C ASP A 117 9.50 7.70 -12.33
N LEU A 118 10.77 7.73 -12.77
CA LEU A 118 11.23 6.95 -13.90
C LEU A 118 11.36 5.49 -13.48
N ALA A 119 10.72 4.59 -14.21
CA ALA A 119 10.75 3.15 -13.91
C ALA A 119 11.15 2.32 -15.13
N LEU A 120 11.91 1.26 -14.87
CA LEU A 120 12.17 0.18 -15.83
C LEU A 120 11.08 -0.89 -15.70
N ILE A 121 10.75 -1.52 -16.82
CA ILE A 121 9.76 -2.59 -16.91
C ILE A 121 10.47 -3.93 -16.67
N TYR A 122 9.79 -4.84 -15.98
CA TYR A 122 10.25 -6.20 -15.77
C TYR A 122 9.71 -7.11 -16.88
N ASP A 123 10.40 -8.20 -17.18
CA ASP A 123 9.88 -9.19 -18.12
C ASP A 123 8.53 -9.77 -17.65
N ASP A 124 7.78 -10.35 -18.59
CA ASP A 124 6.42 -10.85 -18.34
C ASP A 124 6.38 -11.97 -17.28
N GLU A 125 7.52 -12.61 -17.00
CA GLU A 125 7.68 -13.65 -15.97
C GLU A 125 8.06 -13.07 -14.59
N GLY A 126 8.34 -11.76 -14.51
CA GLY A 126 8.74 -11.06 -13.29
C GLY A 126 10.15 -11.42 -12.82
N LEU A 127 10.96 -12.07 -13.66
CA LEU A 127 12.28 -12.58 -13.38
C LEU A 127 13.37 -11.70 -14.00
N GLY A 128 13.36 -10.42 -13.63
CA GLY A 128 14.39 -9.46 -14.04
C GLY A 128 13.89 -8.39 -15.01
N LEU A 129 14.80 -7.49 -15.40
CA LEU A 129 14.49 -6.41 -16.32
C LEU A 129 14.08 -6.96 -17.69
N ASP A 130 13.22 -6.23 -18.40
CA ASP A 130 12.84 -6.56 -19.77
C ASP A 130 14.09 -6.78 -20.65
N LYS A 131 14.18 -7.95 -21.26
CA LYS A 131 15.36 -8.40 -22.02
C LYS A 131 15.65 -7.53 -23.25
N ARG A 132 14.72 -6.66 -23.65
CA ARG A 132 14.88 -5.73 -24.77
C ARG A 132 15.70 -4.50 -24.40
N TYR A 133 15.95 -4.23 -23.11
CA TYR A 133 16.84 -3.14 -22.73
C TYR A 133 18.27 -3.41 -23.17
N THR A 134 18.87 -2.37 -23.75
CA THR A 134 20.30 -2.30 -24.04
C THR A 134 21.04 -1.59 -22.90
N ASP A 135 22.36 -1.75 -22.84
CA ASP A 135 23.20 -0.98 -21.90
C ASP A 135 23.03 0.53 -22.09
N GLU A 136 22.76 0.98 -23.31
CA GLU A 136 22.47 2.39 -23.59
C GLU A 136 21.18 2.86 -22.91
N ASP A 137 20.12 2.04 -22.92
CA ASP A 137 18.85 2.35 -22.26
C ASP A 137 19.02 2.48 -20.76
N ILE A 138 19.75 1.53 -20.17
CA ILE A 138 20.06 1.53 -18.74
C ILE A 138 20.92 2.75 -18.37
N ASN A 139 21.94 3.06 -19.16
CA ASN A 139 22.77 4.24 -18.94
C ASN A 139 21.99 5.55 -19.10
N TRP A 140 21.08 5.64 -20.09
CA TRP A 140 20.20 6.78 -20.25
C TRP A 140 19.28 6.93 -19.03
N PHE A 141 18.67 5.84 -18.57
CA PHE A 141 17.79 5.84 -17.40
C PHE A 141 18.47 6.44 -16.17
N TYR A 142 19.69 6.02 -15.85
CA TYR A 142 20.44 6.56 -14.71
C TYR A 142 20.80 8.03 -14.89
N LYS A 143 21.24 8.43 -16.10
CA LYS A 143 21.54 9.84 -16.40
C LYS A 143 20.30 10.73 -16.31
N ALA A 144 19.16 10.26 -16.83
CA ALA A 144 17.88 10.97 -16.79
C ALA A 144 17.39 11.18 -15.35
N ASN A 145 17.45 10.14 -14.50
CA ASN A 145 17.13 10.27 -13.07
C ASN A 145 17.99 11.35 -12.40
N LYS A 146 19.32 11.28 -12.58
CA LYS A 146 20.24 12.26 -11.99
C LYS A 146 19.98 13.68 -12.49
N HIS A 147 19.74 13.84 -13.79
CA HIS A 147 19.46 15.13 -14.40
C HIS A 147 18.16 15.73 -13.87
N PHE A 148 17.10 14.92 -13.74
CA PHE A 148 15.85 15.38 -13.13
C PHE A 148 16.06 15.84 -11.69
N GLU A 149 16.77 15.05 -10.85
CA GLU A 149 17.11 15.41 -9.47
C GLU A 149 17.88 16.74 -9.35
N GLU A 150 18.76 17.03 -10.30
CA GLU A 150 19.47 18.31 -10.36
C GLU A 150 18.49 19.47 -10.64
N ILE A 151 17.57 19.29 -11.58
CA ILE A 151 16.51 20.28 -11.88
C ILE A 151 15.58 20.49 -10.68
N GLU A 152 15.24 19.43 -9.95
CA GLU A 152 14.31 19.53 -8.82
C GLU A 152 14.78 20.48 -7.72
N LYS A 153 16.10 20.63 -7.55
CA LYS A 153 16.71 21.51 -6.54
C LYS A 153 16.38 22.98 -6.75
N TYR A 154 16.26 23.41 -8.02
CA TYR A 154 16.02 24.82 -8.36
C TYR A 154 14.60 25.29 -8.04
N ASN A 155 13.61 24.41 -8.18
CA ASN A 155 12.21 24.71 -7.88
C ASN A 155 11.64 23.67 -6.92
N SER A 156 12.16 23.64 -5.69
CA SER A 156 11.79 22.64 -4.69
C SER A 156 10.44 22.98 -4.04
N TYR A 157 9.55 22.00 -4.01
CA TYR A 157 8.31 22.09 -3.23
C TYR A 157 8.66 22.20 -1.74
N LYS A 158 8.04 23.16 -1.03
CA LYS A 158 8.32 23.44 0.39
C LYS A 158 7.32 22.81 1.36
N GLY A 159 6.24 22.22 0.85
CA GLY A 159 5.24 21.56 1.67
C GLY A 159 5.62 20.13 2.06
N TYR A 160 4.76 19.49 2.83
CA TYR A 160 4.91 18.07 3.18
C TYR A 160 4.73 17.20 1.94
N ILE A 161 5.75 16.41 1.63
CA ILE A 161 5.67 15.29 0.70
C ILE A 161 5.50 14.02 1.54
N PRO A 162 4.51 13.18 1.26
CA PRO A 162 4.37 11.93 1.99
C PRO A 162 5.47 10.93 1.67
N ASP A 163 5.86 10.13 2.66
CA ASP A 163 6.90 9.10 2.53
C ASP A 163 6.61 8.13 1.38
N TYR A 164 5.32 7.81 1.18
CA TYR A 164 4.89 6.90 0.15
C TYR A 164 5.17 7.40 -1.29
N LEU A 165 5.22 8.73 -1.50
CA LEU A 165 5.59 9.35 -2.77
C LEU A 165 7.10 9.57 -2.91
N GLN A 166 7.87 9.49 -1.82
CA GLN A 166 9.31 9.69 -1.84
C GLN A 166 10.01 8.36 -2.03
N ASP A 167 10.81 8.23 -3.10
CA ASP A 167 11.55 7.00 -3.34
C ASP A 167 12.56 6.72 -2.19
N TYR A 168 13.21 7.78 -1.70
CA TYR A 168 14.27 7.74 -0.68
C TYR A 168 13.80 7.44 0.75
N ASN A 169 12.48 7.47 1.03
CA ASN A 169 11.95 7.19 2.38
C ASN A 169 11.41 5.77 2.51
N THR A 170 11.88 4.83 1.69
CA THR A 170 11.48 3.45 1.84
C THR A 170 12.09 2.86 3.12
N ARG A 171 11.23 2.64 4.11
CA ARG A 171 11.57 2.05 5.40
C ARG A 171 11.62 0.53 5.31
N TYR A 172 12.76 -0.07 5.63
CA TYR A 172 12.90 -1.51 5.86
C TYR A 172 13.13 -1.75 7.34
N VAL A 173 12.31 -2.59 7.97
CA VAL A 173 12.45 -2.93 9.41
C VAL A 173 12.98 -4.35 9.53
N PHE A 174 14.18 -4.48 10.09
CA PHE A 174 14.91 -5.74 10.28
C PHE A 174 14.94 -6.20 11.76
N ASP A 175 15.73 -7.25 12.04
CA ASP A 175 15.75 -8.12 13.23
C ASP A 175 15.79 -7.50 14.63
N ASP A 176 15.93 -6.19 14.76
CA ASP A 176 16.09 -5.43 15.99
C ASP A 176 15.17 -4.19 16.06
N ASN A 177 14.19 -4.09 15.16
CA ASN A 177 13.40 -2.89 14.89
C ASN A 177 14.22 -1.70 14.34
N GLU A 178 15.50 -1.87 14.02
CA GLU A 178 16.22 -0.85 13.29
C GLU A 178 15.62 -0.70 11.90
N SER A 179 15.39 0.55 11.55
CA SER A 179 14.75 0.94 10.31
C SER A 179 15.81 1.50 9.37
N VAL A 180 16.08 0.77 8.30
CA VAL A 180 16.98 1.25 7.24
C VAL A 180 16.14 2.00 6.22
N TYR A 181 16.53 3.25 5.96
CA TYR A 181 15.93 4.09 4.92
C TYR A 181 16.87 4.12 3.72
N ILE A 182 16.48 3.40 2.67
CA ILE A 182 17.19 3.41 1.39
C ILE A 182 16.17 3.59 0.28
N PRO A 183 16.50 4.30 -0.81
CA PRO A 183 15.62 4.39 -1.95
C PRO A 183 15.17 3.02 -2.45
N HIS A 184 13.89 2.86 -2.80
CA HIS A 184 13.35 1.56 -3.24
C HIS A 184 14.15 1.00 -4.42
N ARG A 185 14.51 1.85 -5.38
CA ARG A 185 15.32 1.47 -6.54
C ARG A 185 16.72 0.95 -6.16
N ILE A 186 17.37 1.61 -5.18
CA ILE A 186 18.69 1.18 -4.68
C ILE A 186 18.59 -0.15 -3.96
N ALA A 187 17.51 -0.38 -3.20
CA ALA A 187 17.29 -1.65 -2.54
C ALA A 187 17.12 -2.81 -3.53
N VAL A 188 16.44 -2.58 -4.66
CA VAL A 188 16.31 -3.57 -5.74
C VAL A 188 17.67 -3.84 -6.38
N GLU A 189 18.41 -2.78 -6.75
CA GLU A 189 19.73 -2.89 -7.40
C GLU A 189 20.75 -3.65 -6.54
N LYS A 190 20.76 -3.40 -5.23
CA LYS A 190 21.68 -4.03 -4.27
C LYS A 190 21.22 -5.39 -3.74
N ASP A 191 20.18 -5.98 -4.33
CA ASP A 191 19.55 -7.25 -3.91
C ASP A 191 19.16 -7.28 -2.41
N MET A 192 18.84 -6.12 -1.84
CA MET A 192 18.45 -5.99 -0.43
C MET A 192 16.97 -6.38 -0.19
N LYS A 193 16.30 -6.87 -1.24
CA LYS A 193 14.88 -7.24 -1.23
C LYS A 193 14.65 -8.75 -1.26
N ASN A 194 15.72 -9.53 -1.17
CA ASN A 194 15.64 -10.95 -0.94
C ASN A 194 15.30 -11.19 0.53
N PHE A 195 14.01 -11.43 0.78
CA PHE A 195 13.49 -11.80 2.09
C PHE A 195 13.07 -13.26 2.14
N GLU A 196 13.60 -14.09 1.26
CA GLU A 196 13.37 -15.52 1.32
C GLU A 196 13.77 -16.03 2.71
N ASN A 197 12.94 -16.88 3.29
CA ASN A 197 13.05 -17.41 4.65
C ASN A 197 12.84 -16.42 5.81
N PHE A 198 12.67 -15.12 5.56
CA PHE A 198 12.26 -14.18 6.61
C PHE A 198 10.80 -14.39 7.01
N TYR A 199 10.50 -14.15 8.28
CA TYR A 199 9.16 -14.05 8.84
C TYR A 199 8.64 -12.61 8.67
N CYS A 200 7.74 -12.43 7.70
CA CYS A 200 7.12 -11.15 7.40
C CYS A 200 5.84 -10.99 8.22
N VAL A 201 5.77 -9.94 9.05
CA VAL A 201 4.62 -9.62 9.90
C VAL A 201 3.57 -8.86 9.08
N GLN A 202 2.38 -9.44 8.97
CA GLN A 202 1.27 -8.96 8.15
C GLN A 202 0.15 -8.38 9.02
N GLY A 203 -0.71 -7.54 8.43
CA GLY A 203 -1.92 -7.04 9.09
C GLY A 203 -1.69 -5.98 10.17
N VAL A 204 -0.43 -5.65 10.48
CA VAL A 204 -0.07 -4.66 11.51
C VAL A 204 -0.04 -3.23 10.98
N ASN A 205 0.54 -3.02 9.80
CA ASN A 205 0.71 -1.68 9.21
C ASN A 205 -0.09 -1.51 7.90
N THR A 206 -0.58 -2.61 7.34
CA THR A 206 -1.26 -2.64 6.05
C THR A 206 -2.38 -3.66 6.07
N ILE A 207 -3.41 -3.39 5.27
CA ILE A 207 -4.46 -4.33 4.90
C ILE A 207 -4.66 -4.14 3.41
N SER A 208 -4.64 -5.22 2.64
CA SER A 208 -5.02 -5.18 1.23
C SER A 208 -6.45 -5.65 1.08
N ILE A 209 -7.25 -4.94 0.28
CA ILE A 209 -8.64 -5.27 -0.03
C ILE A 209 -8.80 -5.13 -1.54
N ASN A 210 -9.22 -6.21 -2.20
CA ASN A 210 -9.47 -6.17 -3.65
C ASN A 210 -10.90 -5.73 -3.99
N ALA A 211 -11.18 -5.55 -5.28
CA ALA A 211 -12.49 -5.08 -5.76
C ALA A 211 -13.66 -6.00 -5.35
N GLN A 212 -13.42 -7.30 -5.20
CA GLN A 212 -14.41 -8.29 -4.75
C GLN A 212 -14.56 -8.32 -3.22
N GLY A 213 -13.87 -7.45 -2.48
CA GLY A 213 -13.95 -7.34 -1.02
C GLY A 213 -13.11 -8.37 -0.27
N TYR A 214 -12.33 -9.21 -0.96
CA TYR A 214 -11.41 -10.12 -0.27
C TYR A 214 -10.28 -9.33 0.35
N TYR A 215 -9.97 -9.62 1.61
CA TYR A 215 -8.93 -8.94 2.35
C TYR A 215 -7.79 -9.87 2.78
N ARG A 216 -6.58 -9.28 2.85
CA ARG A 216 -5.30 -9.91 3.18
C ARG A 216 -4.49 -9.01 4.12
N GLY A 217 -3.54 -9.59 4.84
CA GLY A 217 -2.67 -8.83 5.75
C GLY A 217 -1.61 -8.00 5.03
N THR A 218 -1.29 -8.29 3.77
CA THR A 218 -0.45 -7.47 2.89
C THR A 218 -0.89 -7.62 1.44
N GLU A 219 -0.38 -6.80 0.53
CA GLU A 219 -0.61 -6.95 -0.92
C GLU A 219 0.14 -8.16 -1.51
N CYS A 220 1.08 -8.74 -0.76
CA CYS A 220 1.93 -9.80 -1.24
C CYS A 220 1.14 -11.05 -1.66
N SER A 221 1.56 -11.69 -2.77
CA SER A 221 0.89 -12.90 -3.32
C SER A 221 0.89 -14.07 -2.34
N ILE A 222 1.94 -14.20 -1.52
CA ILE A 222 2.07 -15.21 -0.46
C ILE A 222 1.17 -14.93 0.76
N SER A 223 0.60 -13.72 0.87
CA SER A 223 -0.37 -13.40 1.94
C SER A 223 -1.69 -14.11 1.65
N PRO A 224 -2.19 -14.95 2.57
CA PRO A 224 -3.44 -15.68 2.32
C PRO A 224 -4.64 -14.74 2.33
N ILE A 225 -5.68 -15.12 1.57
CA ILE A 225 -7.01 -14.52 1.71
C ILE A 225 -7.56 -14.93 3.07
N ILE A 226 -7.95 -13.95 3.88
CA ILE A 226 -8.43 -14.19 5.24
C ILE A 226 -9.96 -14.25 5.28
N GLY A 227 -10.61 -13.36 4.55
CA GLY A 227 -12.06 -13.21 4.56
C GLY A 227 -12.55 -12.23 3.50
N ASN A 228 -13.83 -11.85 3.59
CA ASN A 228 -14.45 -10.91 2.66
C ASN A 228 -15.32 -9.87 3.37
N ILE A 229 -15.00 -8.58 3.19
CA ILE A 229 -15.66 -7.47 3.91
C ILE A 229 -17.15 -7.28 3.56
N TYR A 230 -17.62 -7.86 2.46
CA TYR A 230 -19.04 -7.85 2.10
C TYR A 230 -19.83 -8.96 2.78
N LYS A 231 -19.15 -9.96 3.37
CA LYS A 231 -19.77 -11.14 3.99
C LYS A 231 -19.61 -11.14 5.50
N GLU A 232 -18.51 -10.61 6.01
CA GLU A 232 -18.15 -10.70 7.42
C GLU A 232 -17.31 -9.52 7.90
N ASN A 233 -17.21 -9.36 9.21
CA ASN A 233 -16.30 -8.40 9.84
C ASN A 233 -14.85 -8.89 9.74
N LEU A 234 -13.89 -7.96 9.82
CA LEU A 234 -12.47 -8.28 9.83
C LEU A 234 -12.11 -9.21 11.00
N ASP A 235 -11.52 -10.37 10.68
CA ASP A 235 -10.87 -11.24 11.66
C ASP A 235 -9.44 -10.77 11.92
N TYR A 236 -9.28 -9.90 12.92
CA TYR A 236 -7.98 -9.32 13.28
C TYR A 236 -6.94 -10.36 13.72
N PHE A 237 -7.35 -11.49 14.31
CA PHE A 237 -6.40 -12.52 14.77
C PHE A 237 -5.82 -13.31 13.60
N LYS A 238 -6.61 -13.56 12.56
CA LYS A 238 -6.09 -14.14 11.31
C LYS A 238 -5.35 -13.12 10.44
N LEU A 239 -5.73 -11.85 10.55
CA LEU A 239 -5.09 -10.75 9.84
C LEU A 239 -3.69 -10.44 10.36
N ILE A 240 -3.54 -10.39 11.67
CA ILE A 240 -2.28 -10.07 12.34
C ILE A 240 -1.52 -11.37 12.60
N GLN A 241 -0.69 -11.78 11.64
CA GLN A 241 0.13 -12.98 11.71
C GLN A 241 1.48 -12.76 11.03
N TYR A 242 2.46 -13.62 11.29
CA TYR A 242 3.68 -13.68 10.48
C TYR A 242 3.58 -14.83 9.49
N ILE A 243 4.18 -14.67 8.32
CA ILE A 243 4.36 -15.75 7.36
C ILE A 243 5.84 -15.87 7.01
N LYS A 244 6.31 -17.10 6.79
CA LYS A 244 7.65 -17.33 6.26
C LYS A 244 7.62 -17.04 4.76
N CYS A 245 8.41 -16.08 4.32
CA CYS A 245 8.45 -15.64 2.94
C CYS A 245 9.16 -16.67 2.06
N SER A 246 8.51 -17.05 0.97
CA SER A 246 9.04 -17.94 -0.07
C SER A 246 9.40 -17.21 -1.36
N LEU A 247 9.29 -15.88 -1.38
CA LEU A 247 9.65 -15.08 -2.54
C LEU A 247 11.13 -14.72 -2.47
N ILE A 248 11.83 -14.93 -3.58
CA ILE A 248 13.23 -14.55 -3.77
C ILE A 248 13.36 -13.01 -3.85
N ARG A 249 12.30 -12.30 -4.24
CA ARG A 249 12.28 -10.84 -4.33
C ARG A 249 10.95 -10.24 -3.88
N CYS A 250 11.00 -9.17 -3.09
CA CYS A 250 9.82 -8.44 -2.62
C CYS A 250 9.66 -7.09 -3.34
N ASP A 251 8.82 -7.02 -4.38
CA ASP A 251 8.80 -5.85 -5.28
C ASP A 251 7.78 -4.77 -4.94
N CYS A 252 6.75 -5.08 -4.15
CA CYS A 252 5.71 -4.11 -3.86
C CYS A 252 6.16 -3.08 -2.81
N ARG A 253 6.11 -1.78 -3.14
CA ARG A 253 6.48 -0.69 -2.20
C ARG A 253 5.64 -0.69 -0.92
N VAL A 254 4.36 -1.08 -1.02
CA VAL A 254 3.44 -1.20 0.13
C VAL A 254 3.95 -2.21 1.17
N ASN A 255 4.66 -3.26 0.73
CA ASN A 255 5.17 -4.31 1.61
C ASN A 255 6.47 -3.93 2.33
N ASN A 256 7.10 -2.80 2.00
CA ASN A 256 8.34 -2.37 2.66
C ASN A 256 8.08 -2.05 4.15
N TYR A 257 6.89 -1.50 4.47
CA TYR A 257 6.46 -1.19 5.83
C TYR A 257 6.08 -2.40 6.69
N ALA A 258 6.04 -3.61 6.11
CA ALA A 258 5.83 -4.84 6.89
C ALA A 258 7.13 -5.21 7.62
N PRO A 259 7.12 -5.36 8.96
CA PRO A 259 8.29 -5.83 9.71
C PRO A 259 8.75 -7.22 9.25
N LYS A 260 10.06 -7.45 9.15
CA LYS A 260 10.63 -8.73 8.69
C LYS A 260 11.72 -9.18 9.65
N TYR A 261 11.68 -10.45 10.04
CA TYR A 261 12.63 -11.04 10.99
C TYR A 261 13.17 -12.35 10.46
N LEU A 262 14.45 -12.65 10.69
CA LEU A 262 15.00 -13.99 10.46
C LEU A 262 14.52 -14.98 11.54
N ASP A 263 14.29 -14.49 12.76
CA ASP A 263 13.83 -15.30 13.90
C ASP A 263 12.31 -15.22 14.11
N SER A 264 11.65 -16.37 14.07
CA SER A 264 10.21 -16.52 14.34
C SER A 264 9.79 -16.05 15.73
N LEU A 265 10.65 -16.18 16.75
CA LEU A 265 10.36 -15.73 18.12
C LEU A 265 10.30 -14.20 18.19
N LYS A 266 11.18 -13.51 17.46
CA LYS A 266 11.14 -12.05 17.33
C LYS A 266 9.91 -11.59 16.57
N ALA A 267 9.55 -12.26 15.47
CA ALA A 267 8.30 -11.98 14.75
C ALA A 267 7.06 -12.16 15.64
N LYS A 268 7.03 -13.23 16.45
CA LYS A 268 5.95 -13.48 17.43
C LYS A 268 5.87 -12.38 18.48
N LYS A 269 7.01 -11.97 19.05
CA LYS A 269 7.07 -10.86 20.02
C LYS A 269 6.58 -9.54 19.40
N CYS A 270 6.94 -9.28 18.14
CA CYS A 270 6.46 -8.13 17.39
C CYS A 270 4.93 -8.13 17.27
N ILE A 271 4.33 -9.26 16.88
CA ILE A 271 2.87 -9.41 16.80
C ILE A 271 2.20 -9.10 18.14
N SER A 272 2.68 -9.67 19.25
CA SER A 272 2.09 -9.43 20.57
C SER A 272 2.02 -7.93 20.90
N ASN A 273 3.11 -7.19 20.61
CA ASN A 273 3.17 -5.75 20.84
C ASN A 273 2.18 -4.94 19.97
N TYR A 274 1.85 -5.44 18.77
CA TYR A 274 0.89 -4.79 17.86
C TYR A 274 -0.55 -5.14 18.20
N ILE A 275 -0.83 -6.38 18.59
CA ILE A 275 -2.14 -6.87 19.01
C ILE A 275 -2.71 -5.97 20.11
N GLU A 276 -1.91 -5.62 21.11
CA GLU A 276 -2.30 -4.72 22.21
C GLU A 276 -2.69 -3.32 21.75
N LYS A 277 -2.14 -2.85 20.62
CA LYS A 277 -2.32 -1.47 20.11
C LYS A 277 -3.42 -1.37 19.05
N ILE A 278 -3.65 -2.42 18.28
CA ILE A 278 -4.50 -2.39 17.09
C ILE A 278 -5.89 -2.92 17.37
N LEU A 279 -6.03 -3.93 18.24
CA LEU A 279 -7.32 -4.59 18.42
C LEU A 279 -8.37 -3.64 18.98
N PRO A 280 -9.49 -3.41 18.26
CA PRO A 280 -10.57 -2.60 18.80
C PRO A 280 -11.14 -3.26 20.06
N ALA A 281 -11.36 -2.46 21.11
CA ALA A 281 -11.96 -2.96 22.36
C ALA A 281 -13.32 -3.66 22.10
N SER A 282 -14.10 -3.16 21.14
CA SER A 282 -15.36 -3.77 20.70
C SER A 282 -15.17 -5.15 20.09
N TYR A 283 -14.09 -5.38 19.35
CA TYR A 283 -13.77 -6.69 18.78
C TYR A 283 -13.41 -7.69 19.88
N LEU A 284 -12.57 -7.29 20.83
CA LEU A 284 -12.21 -8.11 22.00
C LEU A 284 -13.45 -8.46 22.82
N TYR A 285 -14.31 -7.48 23.11
CA TYR A 285 -15.57 -7.68 23.82
C TYR A 285 -16.45 -8.72 23.11
N ASN A 286 -16.66 -8.58 21.80
CA ASN A 286 -17.46 -9.52 21.02
C ASN A 286 -16.87 -10.95 21.04
N LYS A 287 -15.54 -11.08 21.00
CA LYS A 287 -14.87 -12.39 21.13
C LYS A 287 -15.05 -12.99 22.52
N ILE A 288 -14.94 -12.20 23.57
CA ILE A 288 -15.19 -12.65 24.96
C ILE A 288 -16.65 -13.10 25.11
N CYS A 289 -17.62 -12.31 24.64
CA CYS A 289 -19.04 -12.70 24.66
C CYS A 289 -19.29 -13.99 23.89
N SER A 290 -18.63 -14.19 22.73
CA SER A 290 -18.74 -15.43 21.98
C SER A 290 -18.11 -16.63 22.70
N LEU A 291 -17.00 -16.42 23.41
CA LEU A 291 -16.36 -17.46 24.22
C LEU A 291 -17.25 -17.85 25.40
N ASN A 292 -17.83 -16.87 26.11
CA ASN A 292 -18.78 -17.12 27.19
C ASN A 292 -19.97 -17.94 26.70
N LYS A 293 -20.60 -17.55 25.58
CA LYS A 293 -21.70 -18.32 24.98
C LYS A 293 -21.30 -19.76 24.63
N ASN A 294 -20.06 -19.99 24.19
CA ASN A 294 -19.58 -21.33 23.89
C ASN A 294 -19.32 -22.13 25.18
N MET A 295 -18.76 -21.49 26.22
CA MET A 295 -18.66 -22.08 27.55
C MET A 295 -20.03 -22.46 28.09
N ASP A 296 -21.03 -21.59 27.96
CA ASP A 296 -22.39 -21.86 28.43
C ASP A 296 -22.96 -23.11 27.78
N LYS A 297 -22.76 -23.28 26.46
CA LYS A 297 -23.17 -24.48 25.73
C LYS A 297 -22.45 -25.74 26.22
N ILE A 298 -21.16 -25.64 26.55
CA ILE A 298 -20.38 -26.77 27.08
C ILE A 298 -20.90 -27.13 28.47
N ILE A 299 -21.09 -26.14 29.34
CA ILE A 299 -21.66 -26.30 30.69
C ILE A 299 -23.04 -26.96 30.58
N ASP A 300 -23.89 -26.49 29.68
CA ASP A 300 -25.22 -27.08 29.44
C ASP A 300 -25.15 -28.52 28.93
N SER A 301 -24.21 -28.81 28.05
CA SER A 301 -23.99 -30.16 27.52
C SER A 301 -23.54 -31.11 28.63
N LEU A 302 -22.59 -30.68 29.46
CA LEU A 302 -22.13 -31.45 30.63
C LEU A 302 -23.24 -31.63 31.67
N ALA A 303 -24.01 -30.58 31.93
CA ALA A 303 -25.16 -30.59 32.84
C ALA A 303 -26.21 -31.60 32.39
N TRP A 304 -26.39 -31.82 31.09
CA TRP A 304 -27.35 -32.80 30.56
C TRP A 304 -27.08 -34.22 31.09
N TRP A 305 -25.80 -34.61 31.22
CA TRP A 305 -25.39 -35.93 31.70
C TRP A 305 -25.60 -36.15 33.20
N ILE A 306 -26.05 -35.13 33.95
CA ILE A 306 -26.37 -35.25 35.37
C ILE A 306 -27.84 -35.69 35.51
N PRO A 307 -28.13 -36.93 35.96
CA PRO A 307 -29.49 -37.49 35.95
C PRO A 307 -30.41 -36.84 36.99
N VAL A 308 -29.86 -36.26 38.06
CA VAL A 308 -30.64 -35.63 39.13
C VAL A 308 -30.79 -34.13 38.87
N LYS A 309 -32.02 -33.68 38.60
CA LYS A 309 -32.35 -32.27 38.27
C LYS A 309 -31.75 -31.26 39.26
N LYS A 310 -31.86 -31.50 40.58
CA LYS A 310 -31.32 -30.60 41.61
C LYS A 310 -29.79 -30.47 41.54
N LEU A 311 -29.08 -31.56 41.25
CA LEU A 311 -27.62 -31.55 41.09
C LEU A 311 -27.22 -30.85 39.78
N ARG A 312 -27.99 -31.06 38.71
CA ARG A 312 -27.80 -30.39 37.42
C ARG A 312 -27.96 -28.88 37.52
N ASP A 313 -29.01 -28.42 38.19
CA ASP A 313 -29.31 -27.00 38.34
C ASP A 313 -28.27 -26.33 39.27
N ASN A 314 -27.81 -27.02 40.33
CA ASN A 314 -26.71 -26.57 41.19
C ASN A 314 -25.37 -26.48 40.43
N PHE A 315 -25.09 -27.45 39.56
CA PHE A 315 -23.92 -27.42 38.69
C PHE A 315 -23.95 -26.19 37.78
N ARG A 316 -25.06 -25.96 37.06
CA ARG A 316 -25.22 -24.78 36.19
C ARG A 316 -24.99 -23.48 36.93
N SER A 317 -25.64 -23.28 38.09
CA SER A 317 -25.53 -22.03 38.87
C SER A 317 -24.13 -21.73 39.43
N LYS A 318 -23.21 -22.69 39.37
CA LYS A 318 -21.81 -22.49 39.78
C LYS A 318 -20.91 -22.02 38.62
N PHE A 319 -21.36 -22.20 37.38
CA PHE A 319 -20.53 -21.96 36.19
C PHE A 319 -21.14 -20.93 35.21
N LEU A 320 -22.47 -20.75 35.23
CA LEU A 320 -23.23 -19.68 34.56
C LEU A 320 -23.56 -18.59 35.59
#